data_AF-A0A7J4EK38-F1
#
_entry.id   AF-A0A7J4EK38-F1
#
_cell.length_a   1.000
_cell.length_b   1.000
_cell.length_c   1.000
_cell.angle_alpha   90.00
_cell.angle_beta   90.00
_cell.angle_gamma   90.00
#
_symmetry.space_group_name_H-M   'P 1'
#
loop_
_entity.id
_entity.type
_entity.pdbx_description
1 polymer ?
#
loop_
_entity_poly.entity_id
_entity_poly.type
_entity_poly.pdbx_seq_one_letter_code
_entity_poly.pdbx_strand_id
1 'polypeptide(L)'
;MEVSTLPNDSKIQKIFSAQDVKHGLSLFNVDEINAIERLIIKRNGKYFIKCQIKDKYKVAKPEEVVRQLWIYRLLIEYGYPKERIDVEKIIYFGSRIEPGAADIVIYHEDLTHYYILFEVKRPSRTAGLEQL
;
A
#
# COMPACT_ATOMS: atom_id res chain seq x y z
N MET A 1 1.72 24.11 12.90
CA MET A 1 2.14 23.29 11.75
C MET A 1 0.96 23.25 10.81
N GLU A 2 1.06 23.95 9.68
CA GLU A 2 -0.01 23.99 8.69
C GLU A 2 -0.19 22.59 8.09
N VAL A 3 -1.40 22.05 8.18
CA VAL A 3 -1.80 20.91 7.39
C VAL A 3 -1.86 21.43 5.95
N SER A 4 -0.79 21.25 5.19
CA SER A 4 -0.75 21.56 3.76
C SER A 4 -1.86 20.77 3.08
N THR A 5 -2.93 21.47 2.74
CA THR A 5 -4.13 20.89 2.15
C THR A 5 -3.79 20.44 0.73
N LEU A 6 -3.95 19.14 0.46
CA LEU A 6 -3.85 18.60 -0.89
C LEU A 6 -4.84 19.37 -1.80
N PRO A 7 -4.45 19.72 -3.04
CA PRO A 7 -5.31 20.46 -3.96
C PRO A 7 -6.69 19.81 -4.11
N ASN A 8 -7.75 20.62 -4.25
CA ASN A 8 -9.15 20.18 -4.39
C ASN A 8 -9.40 19.14 -5.52
N ASP A 9 -8.44 18.96 -6.42
CA ASP A 9 -8.50 17.98 -7.52
C ASP A 9 -7.74 16.67 -7.28
N SER A 10 -7.19 16.45 -6.09
CA SER A 10 -6.45 15.23 -5.74
C SER A 10 -7.24 13.97 -6.06
N LYS A 11 -6.63 13.10 -6.86
CA LYS A 11 -7.15 11.78 -7.22
C LYS A 11 -7.21 10.90 -5.97
N ILE A 12 -6.22 10.99 -5.08
CA ILE A 12 -6.23 10.32 -3.77
C ILE A 12 -7.42 10.79 -2.94
N GLN A 13 -7.69 12.09 -2.82
CA GLN A 13 -8.89 12.56 -2.10
C GLN A 13 -10.19 11.99 -2.69
N LYS A 14 -10.29 11.90 -4.02
CA LYS A 14 -11.46 11.32 -4.72
C LYS A 14 -11.58 9.80 -4.50
N ILE A 15 -10.48 9.09 -4.24
CA ILE A 15 -10.47 7.66 -3.87
C ILE A 15 -10.89 7.46 -2.41
N PHE A 16 -10.53 8.38 -1.52
CA PHE A 16 -10.79 8.36 -0.08
C PHE A 16 -12.05 9.19 0.24
N SER A 17 -13.21 8.77 -0.28
CA SER A 17 -14.46 9.51 -0.17
C SER A 17 -15.10 9.48 1.22
N ALA A 18 -14.71 8.54 2.10
CA ALA A 18 -15.22 8.41 3.46
C ALA A 18 -14.19 8.89 4.50
N GLN A 19 -14.68 9.48 5.60
CA GLN A 19 -13.87 10.23 6.56
C GLN A 19 -12.96 9.33 7.42
N ASP A 20 -13.38 8.09 7.66
CA ASP A 20 -12.63 7.03 8.35
C ASP A 20 -11.38 6.56 7.57
N VAL A 21 -11.43 6.61 6.23
CA VAL A 21 -10.31 6.23 5.37
C VAL A 21 -9.17 7.27 5.42
N LYS A 22 -9.47 8.52 5.79
CA LYS A 22 -8.49 9.62 5.81
C LYS A 22 -7.42 9.45 6.91
N HIS A 23 -7.71 8.71 7.98
CA HIS A 23 -6.71 8.41 9.03
C HIS A 23 -5.51 7.61 8.52
N GLY A 24 -5.71 6.75 7.51
CA GLY A 24 -4.59 6.02 6.91
C GLY A 24 -3.57 6.95 6.24
N LEU A 25 -4.03 8.06 5.67
CA LEU A 25 -3.18 9.04 4.98
C LEU A 25 -2.42 9.96 5.94
N SER A 26 -2.91 10.18 7.16
CA SER A 26 -2.23 11.05 8.13
C SER A 26 -0.88 10.52 8.62
N LEU A 27 -0.58 9.24 8.34
CA LEU A 27 0.73 8.65 8.62
C LEU A 27 1.80 9.10 7.63
N PHE A 28 1.42 9.67 6.48
CA PHE A 28 2.31 10.01 5.38
C PHE A 28 2.40 11.52 5.19
N ASN A 29 3.59 12.01 4.90
CA ASN A 29 3.81 13.41 4.61
C ASN A 29 3.35 13.76 3.18
N VAL A 30 3.33 15.06 2.87
CA VAL A 30 2.80 15.54 1.59
C VAL A 30 3.67 15.17 0.40
N ASP A 31 4.98 15.03 0.57
CA ASP A 31 5.86 14.62 -0.53
C ASP A 31 5.61 13.16 -0.92
N GLU A 32 5.41 12.28 0.06
CA GLU A 32 5.03 10.89 -0.14
C GLU A 32 3.69 10.79 -0.87
N ILE A 33 2.67 11.53 -0.39
CA ILE A 33 1.35 11.55 -1.00
C ILE A 33 1.43 12.07 -2.44
N ASN A 34 2.19 13.14 -2.68
CA ASN A 34 2.39 13.70 -4.01
C ASN A 34 3.12 12.74 -4.95
N ALA A 35 4.10 11.98 -4.44
CA ALA A 35 4.78 10.95 -5.22
C ALA A 35 3.79 9.88 -5.69
N ILE A 36 2.91 9.41 -4.81
CA ILE A 36 1.91 8.41 -5.14
C ILE A 36 0.79 8.97 -6.03
N GLU A 37 0.37 10.22 -5.82
CA GLU A 37 -0.62 10.92 -6.64
C GLU A 37 -0.19 10.99 -8.12
N ARG A 38 1.13 11.11 -8.40
CA ARG A 38 1.69 11.10 -9.75
C ARG A 38 1.65 9.72 -10.43
N LEU A 39 1.58 8.64 -9.66
CA LEU A 39 1.46 7.27 -10.18
C LEU A 39 0.02 6.90 -10.55
N ILE A 40 -0.95 7.74 -10.21
CA ILE A 40 -2.37 7.49 -10.45
C ILE A 40 -2.80 8.12 -11.78
N ILE A 41 -3.55 7.36 -12.58
CA ILE A 41 -4.17 7.80 -13.82
C ILE A 41 -5.67 7.53 -13.79
N LYS A 42 -6.46 8.33 -14.53
CA LYS A 42 -7.90 8.10 -14.70
C LYS A 42 -8.15 7.51 -16.09
N ARG A 43 -8.86 6.37 -16.15
CA ARG A 43 -9.29 5.71 -17.40
C ARG A 43 -10.74 5.24 -17.24
N ASN A 44 -11.60 5.58 -18.20
CA ASN A 44 -13.01 5.17 -18.23
C ASN A 44 -13.74 5.41 -16.88
N GLY A 45 -13.54 6.60 -16.31
CA GLY A 45 -14.15 6.98 -15.02
C GLY A 45 -13.54 6.34 -13.77
N LYS A 46 -12.60 5.39 -13.89
CA LYS A 46 -11.93 4.72 -12.77
C LYS A 46 -10.49 5.21 -12.59
N TYR A 47 -10.00 5.17 -11.36
CA TYR A 47 -8.60 5.46 -11.03
C TYR A 47 -7.77 4.19 -11.01
N PHE A 48 -6.56 4.29 -11.57
CA PHE A 48 -5.58 3.22 -11.60
C PHE A 48 -4.25 3.74 -11.10
N ILE A 49 -3.53 2.95 -10.31
CA ILE A 49 -2.22 3.29 -9.76
C ILE A 49 -1.15 2.36 -10.34
N LYS A 50 0.00 2.90 -10.72
CA LYS A 50 1.15 2.11 -11.17
C LYS A 50 1.82 1.46 -9.96
N CYS A 51 1.86 0.12 -9.91
CA CYS A 51 2.58 -0.61 -8.89
C CYS A 51 4.08 -0.40 -9.06
N GLN A 52 4.75 0.15 -8.05
CA GLN A 52 6.18 0.47 -8.08
C GLN A 52 7.06 -0.79 -8.20
N ILE A 53 6.58 -1.94 -7.73
CA ILE A 53 7.28 -3.23 -7.79
C ILE A 53 7.07 -3.92 -9.14
N LYS A 54 5.82 -4.19 -9.52
CA LYS A 54 5.48 -5.01 -10.71
C LYS A 54 5.40 -4.22 -12.03
N ASP A 55 5.48 -2.89 -11.97
CA ASP A 55 5.32 -1.98 -13.11
C ASP A 55 4.00 -2.12 -13.88
N LYS A 56 2.94 -2.59 -13.20
CA LYS A 56 1.60 -2.79 -13.75
C LYS A 56 0.60 -1.85 -13.10
N TYR A 57 -0.41 -1.43 -13.87
CA TYR A 57 -1.51 -0.63 -13.34
C TYR A 57 -2.55 -1.52 -12.65
N LYS A 58 -3.02 -1.08 -11.49
CA LYS A 58 -4.10 -1.72 -10.72
C LYS A 58 -5.16 -0.70 -10.36
N VAL A 59 -6.39 -1.15 -10.08
CA VAL A 59 -7.45 -0.24 -9.60
C VAL A 59 -6.98 0.40 -8.30
N ALA A 60 -6.99 1.73 -8.25
CA ALA A 60 -6.52 2.50 -7.10
C ALA A 60 -7.59 2.51 -6.00
N LYS A 61 -7.78 1.36 -5.35
CA LYS A 61 -8.60 1.24 -4.13
C LYS A 61 -7.83 1.87 -2.95
N PRO A 62 -8.50 2.31 -1.87
CA PRO A 62 -7.82 2.91 -0.73
C PRO A 62 -6.66 2.07 -0.16
N GLU A 63 -6.86 0.77 0.01
CA GLU A 63 -5.84 -0.17 0.48
C GLU A 63 -4.65 -0.28 -0.49
N GLU A 64 -4.88 -0.18 -1.80
CA GLU A 64 -3.80 -0.19 -2.78
C GLU A 64 -3.01 1.13 -2.74
N VAL A 65 -3.66 2.27 -2.52
CA VAL A 65 -2.96 3.55 -2.33
C VAL A 65 -2.07 3.48 -1.08
N VAL A 66 -2.58 2.95 0.03
CA VAL A 66 -1.79 2.76 1.27
C VAL A 66 -0.64 1.76 1.04
N ARG A 67 -0.86 0.66 0.33
CA ARG A 67 0.19 -0.29 -0.05
C ARG A 67 1.30 0.39 -0.86
N GLN A 68 0.94 1.23 -1.84
CA GLN A 68 1.93 1.96 -2.64
C GLN A 68 2.67 3.04 -1.82
N LEU A 69 2.00 3.71 -0.87
CA LEU A 69 2.66 4.61 0.07
C LEU A 69 3.71 3.89 0.93
N TRP A 70 3.39 2.70 1.45
CA TRP A 70 4.37 1.88 2.17
C TRP A 70 5.52 1.42 1.28
N ILE A 71 5.24 0.98 0.05
CA ILE A 71 6.30 0.62 -0.90
C ILE A 71 7.22 1.81 -1.18
N TYR A 72 6.68 3.03 -1.29
CA TYR A 72 7.48 4.24 -1.46
C TYR A 72 8.43 4.44 -0.29
N ARG A 73 7.97 4.32 0.96
CA ARG A 73 8.85 4.37 2.13
C ARG A 73 9.92 3.31 2.10
N LEU A 74 9.55 2.07 1.80
CA LEU A 74 10.51 0.96 1.74
C LEU A 74 11.63 1.23 0.75
N LEU A 75 11.30 1.78 -0.42
CA LEU A 75 12.27 2.10 -1.46
C LEU A 75 13.10 3.36 -1.14
N ILE A 76 12.46 4.42 -0.64
CA ILE A 76 13.07 5.76 -0.58
C ILE A 76 13.59 6.11 0.81
N GLU A 77 12.80 5.84 1.86
CA GLU A 77 13.16 6.20 3.23
C GLU A 77 14.02 5.11 3.87
N TYR A 78 13.62 3.84 3.72
CA TYR A 78 14.33 2.70 4.31
C TYR A 78 15.39 2.10 3.38
N GLY A 79 15.44 2.53 2.11
CA GLY A 79 16.50 2.14 1.17
C GLY A 79 16.55 0.65 0.82
N TYR A 80 15.44 -0.08 0.96
CA TYR A 80 15.39 -1.47 0.51
C TYR A 80 15.50 -1.52 -1.02
N PRO A 81 16.43 -2.32 -1.57
CA PRO A 81 16.51 -2.50 -3.00
C PRO A 81 15.25 -3.20 -3.52
N LYS A 82 14.84 -2.86 -4.75
CA LYS A 82 13.56 -3.28 -5.32
C LYS A 82 13.45 -4.81 -5.41
N GLU A 83 14.54 -5.51 -5.69
CA GLU A 83 14.61 -6.98 -5.74
C GLU A 83 14.29 -7.66 -4.42
N ARG A 84 14.46 -6.97 -3.28
CA ARG A 84 14.10 -7.49 -1.95
C ARG A 84 12.62 -7.33 -1.64
N ILE A 85 11.81 -6.69 -2.50
CA ILE A 85 10.40 -6.42 -2.23
C ILE A 85 9.52 -7.16 -3.24
N ASP A 86 8.53 -7.90 -2.74
CA ASP A 86 7.47 -8.51 -3.55
C ASP A 86 6.09 -8.12 -3.00
N VAL A 87 5.05 -8.26 -3.83
CA VAL A 87 3.69 -7.84 -3.50
C VAL A 87 2.69 -8.96 -3.81
N GLU A 88 1.65 -9.08 -2.99
CA GLU A 88 0.59 -10.10 -3.13
C GLU A 88 1.16 -11.53 -3.20
N LYS A 89 2.14 -11.81 -2.33
CA LYS A 89 2.88 -13.07 -2.33
C LYS A 89 2.09 -14.14 -1.58
N ILE A 90 1.89 -15.28 -2.23
CA ILE A 90 1.38 -16.50 -1.59
C ILE A 90 2.47 -17.08 -0.69
N ILE A 91 2.15 -17.34 0.57
CA ILE A 91 3.06 -17.83 1.60
C ILE A 91 2.56 -19.17 2.12
N TYR A 92 3.42 -20.18 2.03
CA TYR A 92 3.16 -21.51 2.59
C TYR A 92 3.74 -21.57 4.00
N PHE A 93 2.87 -21.60 5.01
CA PHE A 93 3.28 -21.84 6.39
C PHE A 93 3.28 -23.35 6.62
N GLY A 94 4.43 -23.93 6.99
CA GLY A 94 4.65 -25.38 6.97
C GLY A 94 3.62 -26.24 7.71
N SER A 95 2.95 -25.72 8.74
CA SER A 95 1.89 -26.44 9.48
C SER A 95 0.46 -26.15 9.02
N ARG A 96 0.25 -25.21 8.10
CA ARG A 96 -1.09 -24.84 7.60
C ARG A 96 -1.39 -25.57 6.30
N ILE A 97 -2.60 -26.10 6.20
CA ILE A 97 -3.10 -26.78 4.99
C ILE A 97 -3.29 -25.76 3.85
N GLU A 98 -3.73 -24.54 4.18
CA GLU A 98 -3.97 -23.48 3.21
C GLU A 98 -2.86 -22.42 3.25
N PRO A 99 -2.34 -22.01 2.08
CA PRO A 99 -1.38 -20.93 2.01
C PRO A 99 -2.04 -19.59 2.37
N GLY A 100 -1.30 -18.76 3.12
CA GLY A 100 -1.66 -17.37 3.35
C GLY A 100 -1.24 -16.48 2.17
N ALA A 101 -1.62 -15.20 2.22
CA ALA A 101 -1.10 -14.18 1.31
C ALA A 101 -0.64 -12.98 2.13
N ALA A 102 0.47 -12.36 1.72
CA ALA A 102 0.94 -11.09 2.28
C ALA A 102 0.89 -9.99 1.23
N ASP A 103 0.51 -8.78 1.64
CA ASP A 103 0.39 -7.63 0.74
C ASP A 103 1.75 -7.13 0.25
N ILE A 104 2.73 -7.07 1.15
CA ILE A 104 4.13 -6.74 0.83
C ILE A 104 5.02 -7.74 1.58
N VAL A 105 6.03 -8.24 0.89
CA VAL A 105 7.07 -9.09 1.45
C VAL A 105 8.41 -8.40 1.27
N ILE A 106 9.21 -8.38 2.33
CA ILE A 106 10.62 -8.04 2.26
C ILE A 106 11.43 -9.31 2.48
N TYR A 107 12.31 -9.65 1.56
CA TYR A 107 13.23 -10.77 1.70
C TYR A 107 14.48 -10.38 2.50
N HIS A 108 15.16 -11.37 3.06
CA HIS A 108 16.58 -11.27 3.42
C HIS A 108 17.42 -10.98 2.16
N GLU A 109 18.69 -10.65 2.37
CA GLU A 109 19.65 -10.38 1.28
C GLU A 109 19.86 -11.58 0.35
N ASP A 110 19.59 -12.79 0.83
CA ASP A 110 19.62 -14.03 0.04
C ASP A 110 18.44 -14.20 -0.93
N LEU A 111 17.47 -13.26 -0.92
CA LEU A 111 16.26 -13.26 -1.76
C LEU A 111 15.39 -14.52 -1.64
N THR A 112 15.61 -15.32 -0.60
CA THR A 112 14.97 -16.63 -0.41
C THR A 112 14.08 -16.61 0.82
N HIS A 113 14.58 -16.08 1.93
CA HIS A 113 13.86 -16.08 3.20
C HIS A 113 13.10 -14.77 3.40
N TYR A 114 11.90 -14.87 3.97
CA TYR A 114 11.11 -13.69 4.33
C TYR A 114 11.67 -13.03 5.59
N TYR A 115 11.91 -11.73 5.53
CA TYR A 115 12.37 -10.92 6.64
C TYR A 115 11.22 -10.15 7.31
N ILE A 116 10.38 -9.47 6.52
CA ILE A 116 9.22 -8.71 7.00
C ILE A 116 8.02 -9.01 6.11
N LEU A 117 6.86 -9.21 6.73
CA LEU A 117 5.57 -9.41 6.06
C LEU A 117 4.62 -8.28 6.45
N PHE A 118 4.08 -7.56 5.46
CA PHE A 118 3.07 -6.53 5.67
C PHE A 118 1.69 -7.07 5.33
N GLU A 119 0.73 -6.72 6.18
CA GLU A 119 -0.70 -6.89 5.93
C GLU A 119 -1.37 -5.52 6.02
N VAL A 120 -1.89 -5.03 4.89
CA VAL A 120 -2.58 -3.75 4.76
C VAL A 120 -4.08 -4.00 4.82
N LYS A 121 -4.63 -3.89 6.02
CA LYS A 121 -6.08 -4.00 6.22
C LYS A 121 -6.78 -2.66 5.97
N ARG A 122 -7.99 -2.72 5.41
CA ARG A 122 -8.94 -1.61 5.56
C ARG A 122 -9.32 -1.50 7.03
N PRO A 123 -9.41 -0.29 7.61
CA PRO A 123 -10.04 -0.12 8.90
C PRO A 123 -11.50 -0.54 8.76
N SER A 124 -11.86 -1.74 9.20
CA SER A 124 -13.26 -2.16 9.32
C SER A 124 -13.64 -2.13 10.80
N ARG A 125 -14.82 -1.59 11.10
CA ARG A 125 -15.30 -1.40 12.47
C ARG A 125 -15.61 -2.71 13.22
N THR A 126 -15.63 -3.86 12.51
CA THR A 126 -16.13 -5.14 13.01
C THR A 126 -15.10 -6.27 13.03
N ALA A 127 -14.07 -6.26 12.17
CA ALA A 127 -13.13 -7.39 12.09
C ALA A 127 -12.15 -7.49 13.27
N GLY A 128 -11.92 -6.38 14.00
CA GLY A 128 -11.01 -6.39 15.16
C GLY A 128 -11.52 -7.19 16.37
N LEU A 129 -12.83 -7.46 16.45
CA LEU A 129 -13.45 -8.25 17.52
C LEU A 129 -13.54 -9.74 17.21
N GLU A 130 -13.57 -10.14 15.93
CA GLU A 130 -13.60 -11.56 15.52
C GLU A 130 -12.20 -12.20 15.44
N GLN A 131 -11.14 -11.41 15.67
CA GLN A 131 -9.75 -11.88 15.66
C GLN A 131 -9.15 -12.11 17.07
N LEU A 132 -9.95 -11.94 18.13
CA LEU A 132 -9.65 -12.31 19.52
C LEU A 132 -10.46 -13.53 19.91
#